data_AF-A0A223V3K6-F1
#
_entry.id   AF-A0A223V3K6-F1
#
_cell.length_a   1.000
_cell.length_b   1.000
_cell.length_c   1.000
_cell.angle_alpha   90.00
_cell.angle_beta   90.00
_cell.angle_gamma   90.00
#
_symmetry.space_group_name_H-M   'P 1'
#
loop_
_entity.id
_entity.type
_entity.pdbx_description
1 polymer ?
#
loop_
_entity_poly.entity_id
_entity_poly.type
_entity_poly.pdbx_seq_one_letter_code
_entity_poly.pdbx_strand_id
1 'polypeptide(L)'
;MYAMVYTVGKNWNDEIPVHDQSYFTAHSRHLALLRKTDKIVMGGRYDDKGFMLLKAKNIEEAEAIVQRDSSVIFQTFDVALYPFDIFYSGYVVNNKNTLEKKEPKVKGLGGFFFRSKNPEELRIWYREHLGIEGGDEGTSFEWRKVDDPTSSGFTVWHAFSKTDDYFDVAGQEFMINYRVQNLEGLLEDLRKKGVEIVGETKTYDYGSFAWILDLEGRKVELWQPNDSIYDEITEQRMKSN
;
A
#
# COMPACT_ATOMS: atom_id res chain seq x y z
N MET A 1 2.78 16.21 -4.20
CA MET A 1 3.76 17.29 -3.95
C MET A 1 4.01 18.01 -5.25
N TYR A 2 4.56 19.22 -5.21
CA TYR A 2 4.85 20.00 -6.41
C TYR A 2 6.29 20.50 -6.35
N ALA A 3 7.02 20.40 -7.45
CA ALA A 3 8.31 21.07 -7.60
C ALA A 3 8.07 22.51 -8.04
N MET A 4 8.53 23.46 -7.22
CA MET A 4 8.62 24.87 -7.56
C MET A 4 10.01 25.13 -8.15
N VAL A 5 10.05 25.64 -9.38
CA VAL A 5 11.27 26.09 -10.03
C VAL A 5 11.20 27.59 -10.22
N TYR A 6 11.95 28.33 -9.41
CA TYR A 6 12.09 29.78 -9.52
C TYR A 6 13.19 30.15 -10.50
N THR A 7 12.94 31.14 -11.36
CA THR A 7 13.90 31.78 -12.27
C THR A 7 13.83 33.29 -12.09
N VAL A 8 14.82 34.02 -12.61
CA VAL A 8 14.73 35.49 -12.70
C VAL A 8 13.53 35.88 -13.57
N GLY A 9 12.74 36.84 -13.11
CA GLY A 9 11.59 37.36 -13.84
C GLY A 9 11.95 38.60 -14.65
N LYS A 10 11.00 39.11 -15.44
CA LYS A 10 11.25 40.25 -16.35
C LYS A 10 11.71 41.55 -15.66
N ASN A 11 11.38 41.72 -14.37
CA ASN A 11 11.72 42.91 -13.60
C ASN A 11 13.00 42.73 -12.77
N TRP A 12 13.72 41.62 -12.96
CA TRP A 12 15.05 41.42 -12.42
C TRP A 12 16.06 42.37 -13.09
N ASN A 13 16.99 42.90 -12.30
CA ASN A 13 18.06 43.75 -12.80
C ASN A 13 19.44 43.22 -12.39
N ASP A 14 20.22 42.71 -13.35
CA ASP A 14 21.55 42.13 -13.08
C ASP A 14 22.60 43.14 -12.56
N GLU A 15 22.36 44.44 -12.71
CA GLU A 15 23.24 45.49 -12.19
C GLU A 15 23.03 45.76 -10.70
N ILE A 16 21.96 45.21 -10.10
CA ILE A 16 21.59 45.43 -8.70
C ILE A 16 21.89 44.18 -7.87
N PRO A 17 22.50 44.30 -6.67
CA PRO A 17 22.68 43.17 -5.77
C PRO A 17 21.38 42.44 -5.44
N VAL A 18 21.43 41.12 -5.29
CA VAL A 18 20.25 40.26 -5.06
C VAL A 18 19.38 40.74 -3.89
N HIS A 19 19.98 41.24 -2.81
CA HIS A 19 19.25 41.71 -1.63
C HIS A 19 18.52 43.03 -1.83
N ASP A 20 18.93 43.82 -2.82
CA ASP A 20 18.37 45.11 -3.19
C ASP A 20 17.31 44.99 -4.30
N GLN A 21 17.08 43.78 -4.81
CA GLN A 21 16.04 43.51 -5.81
C GLN A 21 14.65 43.80 -5.21
N SER A 22 13.78 44.37 -6.04
CA SER A 22 12.40 44.66 -5.65
C SER A 22 11.70 43.40 -5.15
N TYR A 23 11.04 43.48 -3.99
CA TYR A 23 10.33 42.36 -3.35
C TYR A 23 11.19 41.16 -2.91
N PHE A 24 12.52 41.21 -2.99
CA PHE A 24 13.39 40.12 -2.51
C PHE A 24 13.21 39.82 -1.02
N THR A 25 13.12 40.87 -0.18
CA THR A 25 12.86 40.70 1.25
C THR A 25 11.50 40.05 1.51
N ALA A 26 10.48 40.36 0.69
CA ALA A 26 9.16 39.75 0.80
C ALA A 26 9.19 38.27 0.39
N HIS A 27 9.88 37.93 -0.71
CA HIS A 27 10.13 36.56 -1.14
C HIS A 27 10.80 35.73 -0.05
N SER A 28 11.90 36.25 0.52
CA SER A 28 12.63 35.58 1.60
C SER A 28 11.73 35.28 2.82
N ARG A 29 10.89 36.25 3.21
CA ARG A 29 9.90 36.06 4.29
C ARG A 29 8.82 35.03 3.95
N HIS A 30 8.32 35.05 2.70
CA HIS A 30 7.34 34.09 2.22
C HIS A 30 7.89 32.66 2.30
N LEU A 31 9.09 32.42 1.77
CA LEU A 31 9.76 31.12 1.85
C LEU A 31 10.05 30.69 3.29
N ALA A 32 10.46 31.63 4.16
CA ALA A 32 10.67 31.34 5.58
C ALA A 32 9.38 30.91 6.28
N LEU A 33 8.24 31.54 5.95
CA LEU A 33 6.92 31.14 6.47
C LEU A 33 6.54 29.74 5.99
N LEU A 34 6.74 29.43 4.70
CA LEU A 34 6.45 28.10 4.17
C LEU A 34 7.32 27.00 4.81
N ARG A 35 8.59 27.28 5.12
CA ARG A 35 9.43 26.34 5.89
C ARG A 35 8.93 26.18 7.33
N LYS A 36 8.59 27.29 8.01
CA LYS A 36 8.07 27.26 9.38
C LYS A 36 6.74 26.50 9.50
N THR A 37 5.94 26.52 8.44
CA THR A 37 4.64 25.84 8.37
C THR A 37 4.72 24.45 7.73
N ASP A 38 5.93 23.91 7.54
CA ASP A 38 6.18 22.58 6.96
C ASP A 38 5.56 22.38 5.56
N LYS A 39 5.38 23.48 4.82
CA LYS A 39 4.91 23.48 3.43
C LYS A 39 6.05 23.23 2.44
N ILE A 40 7.26 23.69 2.73
CA ILE A 40 8.46 23.33 1.95
C ILE A 40 9.15 22.14 2.63
N VAL A 41 9.26 21.02 1.91
CA VAL A 41 9.92 19.79 2.39
C VAL A 41 11.44 19.95 2.37
N MET A 42 11.94 20.39 1.22
CA MET A 42 13.36 20.57 0.96
C MET A 42 13.51 21.50 -0.23
N GLY A 43 14.70 22.06 -0.39
CA GLY A 43 15.00 22.90 -1.53
C GLY A 43 16.24 23.73 -1.32
N GLY A 44 16.74 24.30 -2.40
CA GLY A 44 17.94 25.09 -2.43
C GLY A 44 18.02 25.90 -3.71
N ARG A 45 18.99 26.81 -3.72
CA ARG A 45 19.37 27.51 -4.93
C ARG A 45 20.45 26.69 -5.65
N TYR A 46 20.32 26.54 -6.96
CA TYR A 46 21.36 26.02 -7.84
C TYR A 46 21.51 27.02 -8.98
N ASP A 47 22.69 27.64 -9.07
CA ASP A 47 22.96 28.70 -10.04
C ASP A 47 21.96 29.89 -9.93
N ASP A 48 21.39 30.32 -11.04
CA ASP A 48 20.35 31.35 -11.15
C ASP A 48 18.94 30.86 -10.80
N LYS A 49 18.79 29.58 -10.41
CA LYS A 49 17.49 28.95 -10.17
C LYS A 49 17.28 28.55 -8.72
N GLY A 50 16.03 28.66 -8.28
CA GLY A 50 15.57 28.08 -7.02
C GLY A 50 14.80 26.78 -7.30
N PHE A 51 15.14 25.69 -6.63
CA PHE A 51 14.35 24.46 -6.65
C PHE A 51 13.82 24.15 -5.25
N MET A 52 12.52 23.90 -5.13
CA MET A 52 11.88 23.55 -3.86
C MET A 52 10.77 22.54 -4.04
N LEU A 53 10.61 21.63 -3.09
CA LEU A 53 9.46 20.71 -3.02
C LEU A 53 8.39 21.27 -2.08
N LEU A 54 7.21 21.52 -2.63
CA LEU A 54 6.03 22.08 -1.97
C LEU A 54 4.98 20.99 -1.65
N LYS A 55 4.47 21.00 -0.42
CA LYS A 55 3.29 20.23 0.01
C LYS A 55 2.01 21.04 -0.27
N ALA A 56 1.27 20.64 -1.29
CA ALA A 56 -0.08 21.12 -1.58
C ALA A 56 -0.98 19.93 -1.94
N LYS A 57 -2.28 20.03 -1.65
CA LYS A 57 -3.28 18.99 -1.89
C LYS A 57 -3.55 18.78 -3.38
N ASN A 58 -3.53 19.86 -4.15
CA ASN A 58 -3.78 19.91 -5.58
C ASN A 58 -3.03 21.10 -6.20
N ILE A 59 -3.13 21.24 -7.52
CA ILE A 59 -2.40 22.27 -8.26
C ILE A 59 -2.95 23.66 -7.94
N GLU A 60 -4.26 23.78 -7.69
CA GLU A 60 -4.91 25.05 -7.35
C GLU A 60 -4.42 25.60 -6.01
N GLU A 61 -4.20 24.73 -5.01
CA GLU A 61 -3.58 25.15 -3.74
C GLU A 61 -2.11 25.55 -3.95
N ALA A 62 -1.37 24.82 -4.79
CA ALA A 62 0.03 25.14 -5.06
C ALA A 62 0.17 26.51 -5.73
N GLU A 63 -0.66 26.79 -6.74
CA GLU A 63 -0.75 28.09 -7.40
C GLU A 63 -1.17 29.17 -6.41
N ALA A 64 -2.20 28.94 -5.58
CA ALA A 64 -2.64 29.92 -4.59
C ALA A 64 -1.57 30.24 -3.54
N ILE A 65 -0.71 29.28 -3.18
CA ILE A 65 0.43 29.52 -2.29
C ILE A 65 1.46 30.42 -2.98
N VAL A 66 1.84 30.06 -4.20
CA VAL A 66 2.87 30.77 -4.98
C VAL A 66 2.43 32.20 -5.34
N GLN A 67 1.16 32.38 -5.70
CA GLN A 67 0.58 33.69 -6.02
C GLN A 67 0.38 34.60 -4.79
N ARG A 68 0.80 34.18 -3.58
CA ARG A 68 0.92 35.08 -2.42
C ARG A 68 2.30 35.71 -2.31
N ASP A 69 3.27 35.24 -3.08
CA ASP A 69 4.60 35.83 -3.10
C ASP A 69 4.60 37.08 -3.98
N SER A 70 4.78 38.24 -3.35
CA SER A 70 4.80 39.52 -4.08
C SER A 70 5.90 39.56 -5.15
N SER A 71 7.01 38.84 -4.96
CA SER A 71 8.07 38.79 -5.98
C SER A 71 7.65 38.05 -7.26
N VAL A 72 6.70 37.12 -7.15
CA VAL A 72 6.10 36.41 -8.29
C VAL A 72 5.03 37.29 -8.95
N ILE A 73 4.14 37.88 -8.15
CA ILE A 73 3.07 38.77 -8.63
C ILE A 73 3.66 39.94 -9.42
N PHE A 74 4.73 40.55 -8.91
CA PHE A 74 5.43 41.66 -9.54
C PHE A 74 6.59 41.24 -10.45
N GLN A 75 6.72 39.93 -10.74
CA GLN A 75 7.66 39.38 -11.73
C GLN A 75 9.13 39.77 -11.52
N THR A 76 9.55 39.92 -10.25
CA THR A 76 10.97 39.88 -9.87
C THR A 76 11.52 38.46 -10.07
N PHE A 77 10.72 37.46 -9.71
CA PHE A 77 10.97 36.06 -10.01
C PHE A 77 9.80 35.48 -10.79
N ASP A 78 10.12 34.60 -11.73
CA ASP A 78 9.14 33.70 -12.34
C ASP A 78 9.19 32.35 -11.63
N VAL A 79 8.10 31.59 -11.71
CA VAL A 79 7.97 30.30 -11.02
C VAL A 79 7.16 29.34 -11.86
N ALA A 80 7.74 28.16 -12.10
CA ALA A 80 7.07 27.04 -12.72
C ALA A 80 6.72 25.99 -11.66
N LEU A 81 5.49 25.48 -11.73
CA LEU A 81 5.00 24.40 -10.89
C LEU A 81 4.93 23.12 -11.71
N TYR A 82 5.59 22.07 -11.23
CA TYR A 82 5.51 20.73 -11.83
C TYR A 82 4.92 19.77 -10.80
N PRO A 83 3.97 18.91 -11.18
CA PRO A 83 3.62 17.74 -10.38
C PRO A 83 4.90 16.96 -10.05
N PHE A 84 5.14 16.73 -8.76
CA PHE A 84 6.27 15.92 -8.33
C PHE A 84 5.74 14.55 -7.93
N ASP A 85 5.61 13.70 -8.95
CA ASP A 85 5.27 12.29 -8.80
C ASP A 85 6.53 11.47 -8.55
N ILE A 86 6.43 10.51 -7.65
CA ILE A 86 7.55 9.66 -7.29
C ILE A 86 7.45 8.41 -8.15
N PHE A 87 8.46 8.21 -8.99
CA PHE A 87 8.49 7.15 -10.01
C PHE A 87 8.65 5.74 -9.44
N TYR A 88 8.95 5.61 -8.13
CA TYR A 88 8.99 4.34 -7.41
C TYR A 88 7.99 4.37 -6.24
N SER A 89 7.00 3.48 -6.27
CA SER A 89 6.19 3.18 -5.09
C SER A 89 7.10 2.53 -4.04
N GLY A 90 7.44 3.25 -2.96
CA GLY A 90 8.14 2.61 -1.83
C GLY A 90 8.91 3.52 -0.88
N TYR A 91 9.42 4.69 -1.30
CA TYR A 91 10.40 5.43 -0.47
C TYR A 91 10.02 6.82 0.02
N VAL A 92 8.89 7.36 -0.43
CA VAL A 92 8.25 8.46 0.30
C VAL A 92 6.88 7.95 0.68
N VAL A 93 6.74 7.61 1.95
CA VAL A 93 5.44 7.51 2.60
C VAL A 93 4.84 8.90 2.49
N ASN A 94 4.10 9.12 1.41
CA ASN A 94 3.08 10.14 1.38
C ASN A 94 2.24 9.79 2.59
N ASN A 95 2.21 10.67 3.59
CA ASN A 95 1.40 10.49 4.80
C ASN A 95 -0.08 10.64 4.38
N LYS A 96 -0.54 9.75 3.50
CA LYS A 96 -1.91 9.40 3.24
C LYS A 96 -2.34 8.59 4.45
N ASN A 97 -2.52 9.31 5.55
CA ASN A 97 -3.65 9.07 6.45
C ASN A 97 -4.92 9.68 5.85
N THR A 98 -5.05 9.73 4.53
CA THR A 98 -6.34 9.35 3.96
C THR A 98 -6.45 7.87 4.26
N LEU A 99 -7.42 7.48 5.08
CA LEU A 99 -8.00 6.15 5.07
C LEU A 99 -8.20 5.78 3.59
N GLU A 100 -7.21 5.17 2.93
CA GLU A 100 -7.40 4.61 1.61
C GLU A 100 -8.49 3.59 1.85
N LYS A 101 -9.66 3.91 1.32
CA LYS A 101 -10.85 3.08 1.47
C LYS A 101 -10.47 1.72 0.92
N LYS A 102 -10.08 0.80 1.81
CA LYS A 102 -9.64 -0.54 1.44
C LYS A 102 -10.79 -1.12 0.63
N GLU A 103 -10.52 -1.42 -0.63
CA GLU A 103 -11.58 -1.85 -1.53
C GLU A 103 -12.08 -3.23 -1.06
N PRO A 104 -13.41 -3.44 -1.04
CA PRO A 104 -14.00 -4.73 -0.68
C PRO A 104 -13.78 -5.75 -1.80
N LYS A 105 -12.54 -6.26 -1.92
CA LYS A 105 -12.15 -7.17 -2.99
C LYS A 105 -11.05 -8.15 -2.58
N VAL A 106 -10.98 -9.24 -3.35
CA VAL A 106 -9.90 -10.21 -3.34
C VAL A 106 -8.63 -9.58 -3.91
N LYS A 107 -7.49 -9.88 -3.27
CA LYS A 107 -6.15 -9.42 -3.66
C LYS A 107 -5.23 -10.55 -4.11
N GLY A 108 -5.55 -11.79 -3.78
CA GLY A 108 -4.75 -12.95 -4.15
C GLY A 108 -5.20 -14.23 -3.45
N LEU A 109 -4.36 -15.26 -3.55
CA LEU A 109 -4.57 -16.54 -2.88
C LEU A 109 -3.90 -16.51 -1.50
N GLY A 110 -4.67 -16.86 -0.47
CA GLY A 110 -4.13 -17.07 0.86
C GLY A 110 -3.91 -18.53 1.18
N GLY A 111 -4.63 -19.43 0.50
CA GLY A 111 -4.34 -20.85 0.57
C GLY A 111 -5.10 -21.73 -0.43
N PHE A 112 -4.60 -22.94 -0.59
CA PHE A 112 -5.25 -24.03 -1.29
C PHE A 112 -5.30 -25.25 -0.36
N PHE A 113 -6.53 -25.65 -0.04
CA PHE A 113 -6.82 -26.73 0.88
C PHE A 113 -7.49 -27.86 0.11
N PHE A 114 -7.06 -29.10 0.34
CA PHE A 114 -7.62 -30.25 -0.36
C PHE A 114 -7.65 -31.48 0.52
N ARG A 115 -8.58 -32.39 0.25
CA ARG A 115 -8.74 -33.62 1.01
C ARG A 115 -7.76 -34.69 0.51
N SER A 116 -7.26 -35.47 1.45
CA SER A 116 -6.46 -36.67 1.20
C SER A 116 -7.00 -37.83 2.03
N LYS A 117 -6.92 -39.04 1.47
CA LYS A 117 -7.20 -40.27 2.22
C LYS A 117 -6.16 -40.52 3.31
N ASN A 118 -4.92 -40.11 3.06
CA ASN A 118 -3.80 -40.21 3.98
C ASN A 118 -2.95 -38.92 3.88
N PRO A 119 -3.28 -37.87 4.64
CA PRO A 119 -2.57 -36.59 4.54
C PRO A 119 -1.12 -36.69 5.01
N GLU A 120 -0.79 -37.58 5.96
CA GLU A 120 0.58 -37.80 6.43
C GLU A 120 1.47 -38.39 5.34
N GLU A 121 1.04 -39.50 4.73
CA GLU A 121 1.78 -40.15 3.64
C GLU A 121 1.95 -39.20 2.45
N LEU A 122 0.91 -38.41 2.14
CA LEU A 122 0.99 -37.42 1.07
C LEU A 122 1.97 -36.28 1.39
N ARG A 123 2.04 -35.82 2.64
CA ARG A 123 3.05 -34.84 3.08
C ARG A 123 4.46 -35.39 2.95
N ILE A 124 4.68 -36.65 3.34
CA ILE A 124 5.98 -37.33 3.18
C ILE A 124 6.35 -37.39 1.69
N TRP A 125 5.41 -37.83 0.85
CA TRP A 125 5.64 -37.91 -0.59
C TRP A 125 6.01 -36.55 -1.20
N TYR A 126 5.28 -35.48 -0.86
CA TYR A 126 5.58 -34.13 -1.33
C TYR A 126 6.94 -33.62 -0.86
N ARG A 127 7.33 -33.93 0.38
CA ARG A 127 8.66 -33.58 0.90
C ARG A 127 9.76 -34.28 0.11
N GLU A 128 9.65 -35.60 -0.06
CA GLU A 128 10.68 -36.43 -0.68
C GLU A 128 10.81 -36.18 -2.19
N HIS A 129 9.70 -35.94 -2.88
CA HIS A 129 9.67 -35.93 -4.34
C HIS A 129 9.63 -34.51 -4.92
N LEU A 130 9.04 -33.55 -4.20
CA LEU A 130 8.88 -32.17 -4.67
C LEU A 130 9.62 -31.14 -3.81
N GLY A 131 10.21 -31.54 -2.67
CA GLY A 131 10.88 -30.61 -1.76
C GLY A 131 9.93 -29.65 -1.05
N ILE A 132 8.63 -29.99 -0.97
CA ILE A 132 7.65 -29.17 -0.28
C ILE A 132 7.70 -29.50 1.20
N GLU A 133 8.41 -28.66 1.96
CA GLU A 133 8.57 -28.82 3.40
C GLU A 133 7.34 -28.31 4.15
N GLY A 134 6.71 -29.16 4.98
CA GLY A 134 5.53 -28.81 5.75
C GLY A 134 5.31 -29.74 6.94
N GLY A 135 4.54 -29.24 7.91
CA GLY A 135 4.11 -29.95 9.11
C GLY A 135 2.64 -30.37 9.03
N ASP A 136 2.07 -30.71 10.19
CA ASP A 136 0.65 -31.09 10.28
C ASP A 136 -0.29 -29.95 9.90
N GLU A 137 0.13 -28.70 10.12
CA GLU A 137 -0.56 -27.48 9.69
C GLU A 137 -0.33 -27.13 8.20
N GLY A 138 0.33 -28.00 7.43
CA GLY A 138 0.65 -27.81 6.03
C GLY A 138 1.97 -27.04 5.82
N THR A 139 2.07 -26.34 4.70
CA THR A 139 3.22 -25.50 4.35
C THR A 139 2.77 -24.11 3.89
N SER A 140 3.68 -23.15 3.91
CA SER A 140 3.45 -21.78 3.42
C SER A 140 4.47 -21.44 2.35
N PHE A 141 3.99 -21.11 1.15
CA PHE A 141 4.81 -20.54 0.10
C PHE A 141 4.91 -19.02 0.28
N GLU A 142 6.09 -18.52 0.62
CA GLU A 142 6.36 -17.09 0.82
C GLU A 142 6.61 -16.38 -0.52
N TRP A 143 6.12 -15.16 -0.65
CA TRP A 143 6.26 -14.33 -1.85
C TRP A 143 6.34 -12.85 -1.48
N ARG A 144 6.83 -12.00 -2.40
CA ARG A 144 6.89 -10.54 -2.22
C ARG A 144 5.78 -9.86 -3.01
N LYS A 145 5.21 -8.79 -2.45
CA LYS A 145 4.22 -7.97 -3.15
C LYS A 145 4.92 -7.17 -4.26
N VAL A 146 4.25 -7.04 -5.40
CA VAL A 146 4.80 -6.31 -6.56
C VAL A 146 4.86 -4.80 -6.30
N ASP A 147 3.85 -4.27 -5.62
CA ASP A 147 3.70 -2.86 -5.26
C ASP A 147 4.52 -2.46 -4.02
N ASP A 148 4.83 -3.42 -3.15
CA ASP A 148 5.72 -3.26 -2.00
C ASP A 148 6.62 -4.48 -1.81
N PRO A 149 7.79 -4.52 -2.46
CA PRO A 149 8.73 -5.63 -2.34
C PRO A 149 9.30 -5.82 -0.92
N THR A 150 9.12 -4.85 -0.02
CA THR A 150 9.57 -4.96 1.38
C THR A 150 8.60 -5.76 2.24
N SER A 151 7.31 -5.78 1.87
CA SER A 151 6.30 -6.59 2.53
C SER A 151 6.21 -7.99 1.92
N SER A 152 5.99 -8.98 2.79
CA SER A 152 5.83 -10.37 2.39
C SER A 152 4.35 -10.74 2.32
N GLY A 153 4.08 -11.78 1.56
CA GLY A 153 2.83 -12.52 1.56
C GLY A 153 3.14 -14.01 1.60
N PHE A 154 2.12 -14.80 1.86
CA PHE A 154 2.25 -16.25 1.78
C PHE A 154 0.94 -16.88 1.34
N THR A 155 1.07 -18.09 0.79
CA THR A 155 -0.04 -18.93 0.39
C THR A 155 0.12 -20.30 1.06
N VAL A 156 -0.88 -20.68 1.83
CA VAL A 156 -0.90 -21.95 2.56
C VAL A 156 -1.27 -23.09 1.62
N TRP A 157 -0.57 -24.20 1.74
CA TRP A 157 -0.86 -25.44 1.04
C TRP A 157 -1.06 -26.55 2.07
N HIS A 158 -2.28 -27.07 2.15
CA HIS A 158 -2.67 -27.98 3.24
C HIS A 158 -3.52 -29.16 2.74
N ALA A 159 -3.10 -30.36 3.13
CA ALA A 159 -3.83 -31.61 2.89
C ALA A 159 -4.64 -32.00 4.15
N PHE A 160 -5.95 -31.83 4.08
CA PHE A 160 -6.88 -32.22 5.14
C PHE A 160 -7.24 -33.71 5.06
N SER A 161 -7.69 -34.28 6.18
CA SER A 161 -8.30 -35.61 6.17
C SER A 161 -9.56 -35.64 5.31
N LYS A 162 -9.83 -36.77 4.65
CA LYS A 162 -11.06 -36.97 3.88
C LYS A 162 -12.33 -36.87 4.73
N THR A 163 -12.24 -37.06 6.04
CA THR A 163 -13.38 -36.96 6.97
C THR A 163 -13.42 -35.65 7.75
N ASP A 164 -12.53 -34.71 7.44
CA ASP A 164 -12.47 -33.42 8.12
C ASP A 164 -13.74 -32.60 7.87
N ASP A 165 -14.29 -31.96 8.89
CA ASP A 165 -15.55 -31.20 8.79
C ASP A 165 -15.33 -29.75 8.34
N TYR A 166 -14.09 -29.28 8.20
CA TYR A 166 -13.77 -27.89 7.84
C TYR A 166 -14.47 -27.39 6.56
N PHE A 167 -14.57 -28.27 5.56
CA PHE A 167 -15.22 -27.98 4.28
C PHE A 167 -16.73 -27.93 4.40
N ASP A 168 -17.32 -28.72 5.29
CA ASP A 168 -18.76 -28.79 5.62
C ASP A 168 -19.73 -28.74 4.41
N VAL A 169 -19.28 -29.24 3.25
CA VAL A 169 -20.06 -29.36 2.01
C VAL A 169 -19.82 -30.75 1.43
N ALA A 170 -20.90 -31.49 1.23
CA ALA A 170 -20.83 -32.87 0.77
C ALA A 170 -20.15 -32.97 -0.61
N GLY A 171 -19.12 -33.81 -0.71
CA GLY A 171 -18.39 -34.04 -1.95
C GLY A 171 -17.37 -32.95 -2.33
N GLN A 172 -17.20 -31.91 -1.51
CA GLN A 172 -16.18 -30.90 -1.77
C GLN A 172 -14.78 -31.43 -1.42
N GLU A 173 -13.96 -31.65 -2.46
CA GLU A 173 -12.60 -32.21 -2.34
C GLU A 173 -11.52 -31.13 -2.14
N PHE A 174 -11.83 -29.85 -2.39
CA PHE A 174 -10.90 -28.74 -2.22
C PHE A 174 -11.60 -27.44 -1.81
N MET A 175 -10.86 -26.51 -1.23
CA MET A 175 -11.30 -25.20 -0.80
C MET A 175 -10.22 -24.19 -1.17
N ILE A 176 -10.66 -23.07 -1.74
CA ILE A 176 -9.79 -21.95 -2.05
C ILE A 176 -9.95 -20.94 -0.92
N ASN A 177 -8.82 -20.50 -0.37
CA ASN A 177 -8.75 -19.38 0.55
C ASN A 177 -8.25 -18.14 -0.21
N TYR A 178 -9.04 -17.08 -0.23
CA TYR A 178 -8.70 -15.81 -0.86
C TYR A 178 -8.26 -14.78 0.18
N ARG A 179 -7.16 -14.07 -0.13
CA ARG A 179 -6.75 -12.88 0.62
C ARG A 179 -7.64 -11.71 0.25
N VAL A 180 -8.20 -11.03 1.23
CA VAL A 180 -9.16 -9.92 1.07
C VAL A 180 -8.61 -8.66 1.71
N GLN A 181 -8.75 -7.52 1.03
CA GLN A 181 -8.27 -6.23 1.54
C GLN A 181 -9.20 -5.63 2.61
N ASN A 182 -10.50 -5.78 2.43
CA ASN A 182 -11.57 -5.31 3.34
C ASN A 182 -12.68 -6.36 3.40
N LEU A 183 -12.60 -7.24 4.40
CA LEU A 183 -13.51 -8.36 4.59
C LEU A 183 -14.91 -7.90 4.95
N GLU A 184 -15.05 -6.97 5.89
CA GLU A 184 -16.35 -6.44 6.32
C GLU A 184 -17.13 -5.83 5.15
N GLY A 185 -16.48 -4.95 4.39
CA GLY A 185 -17.09 -4.34 3.21
C GLY A 185 -17.41 -5.36 2.12
N LEU A 186 -16.56 -6.39 1.93
CA LEU A 186 -16.82 -7.45 0.96
C LEU A 186 -18.05 -8.27 1.38
N LEU A 187 -18.17 -8.63 2.66
CA LEU A 187 -19.32 -9.37 3.17
C LEU A 187 -20.61 -8.56 3.05
N GLU A 188 -20.58 -7.25 3.30
CA GLU A 188 -21.74 -6.39 3.05
C GLU A 188 -22.18 -6.41 1.58
N ASP A 189 -21.23 -6.27 0.65
CA ASP A 189 -21.53 -6.26 -0.78
C ASP A 189 -22.04 -7.62 -1.27
N LEU A 190 -21.48 -8.71 -0.76
CA LEU A 190 -21.91 -10.07 -1.06
C LEU A 190 -23.33 -10.33 -0.54
N ARG A 191 -23.66 -9.92 0.69
CA ARG A 191 -25.03 -10.01 1.23
C ARG A 191 -26.03 -9.24 0.38
N LYS A 192 -25.71 -8.01 -0.04
CA LYS A 192 -26.58 -7.21 -0.93
C LYS A 192 -26.83 -7.89 -2.28
N LYS A 193 -25.87 -8.70 -2.75
CA LYS A 193 -25.95 -9.46 -4.00
C LYS A 193 -26.56 -10.86 -3.83
N GLY A 194 -27.01 -11.22 -2.63
CA GLY A 194 -27.63 -12.51 -2.35
C GLY A 194 -26.66 -13.69 -2.29
N VAL A 195 -25.35 -13.43 -2.09
CA VAL A 195 -24.37 -14.49 -1.86
C VAL A 195 -24.52 -15.02 -0.44
N GLU A 196 -24.54 -16.34 -0.30
CA GLU A 196 -24.68 -17.00 0.99
C GLU A 196 -23.39 -16.89 1.81
N ILE A 197 -23.52 -16.41 3.05
CA ILE A 197 -22.43 -16.36 4.03
C ILE A 197 -22.62 -17.54 4.99
N VAL A 198 -21.57 -18.35 5.16
CA VAL A 198 -21.59 -19.59 5.93
C VAL A 198 -20.94 -19.37 7.29
N GLY A 199 -21.70 -19.61 8.36
CA GLY A 199 -21.20 -19.51 9.74
C GLY A 199 -20.88 -18.08 10.18
N GLU A 200 -20.15 -17.98 11.30
CA GLU A 200 -19.75 -16.71 11.89
C GLU A 200 -18.33 -16.31 11.47
N THR A 201 -18.08 -15.01 11.31
CA THR A 201 -16.74 -14.49 11.07
C THR A 201 -15.85 -14.73 12.29
N LYS A 202 -14.62 -15.22 12.08
CA LYS A 202 -13.63 -15.42 13.15
C LYS A 202 -12.52 -14.40 13.05
N THR A 203 -12.03 -13.87 14.16
CA THR A 203 -10.90 -12.94 14.19
C THR A 203 -9.86 -13.42 15.19
N TYR A 204 -8.61 -13.41 14.76
CA TYR A 204 -7.42 -13.75 15.52
C TYR A 204 -6.37 -12.65 15.33
N ASP A 205 -5.29 -12.69 16.10
CA ASP A 205 -4.20 -11.70 15.99
C ASP A 205 -3.58 -11.66 14.58
N TYR A 206 -3.59 -12.80 13.88
CA TYR A 206 -3.05 -12.95 12.54
C TYR A 206 -4.06 -12.67 11.41
N GLY A 207 -5.34 -12.39 11.72
CA GLY A 207 -6.31 -11.95 10.72
C GLY A 207 -7.75 -12.38 10.99
N SER A 208 -8.62 -11.95 10.09
CA SER A 208 -10.06 -12.22 10.13
C SER A 208 -10.49 -13.13 8.99
N PHE A 209 -11.43 -14.02 9.27
CA PHE A 209 -11.89 -15.09 8.39
C PHE A 209 -13.42 -15.07 8.25
N ALA A 210 -13.89 -15.40 7.06
CA ALA A 210 -15.30 -15.65 6.77
C ALA A 210 -15.42 -16.72 5.69
N TRP A 211 -16.60 -17.33 5.58
CA TRP A 211 -16.88 -18.33 4.56
C TRP A 211 -18.12 -17.95 3.77
N ILE A 212 -18.11 -18.27 2.48
CA ILE A 212 -19.23 -18.04 1.56
C ILE A 212 -19.47 -19.28 0.71
N LEU A 213 -20.65 -19.40 0.10
CA LEU A 213 -20.85 -20.33 -1.02
C LEU A 213 -20.66 -19.60 -2.35
N ASP A 214 -19.90 -20.20 -3.25
CA ASP A 214 -19.83 -19.73 -4.63
C ASP A 214 -21.05 -20.18 -5.46
N LEU A 215 -21.05 -19.84 -6.75
CA LEU A 215 -22.16 -20.16 -7.66
C LEU A 215 -22.39 -21.67 -7.83
N GLU A 216 -21.38 -22.49 -7.57
CA GLU A 216 -21.42 -23.96 -7.66
C GLU A 216 -21.73 -24.60 -6.29
N GLY A 217 -22.06 -23.80 -5.26
CA GLY A 217 -22.31 -24.27 -3.90
C GLY A 217 -21.06 -24.72 -3.15
N ARG A 218 -19.85 -24.36 -3.63
CA ARG A 218 -18.60 -24.68 -2.94
C ARG A 218 -18.36 -23.67 -1.84
N LYS A 219 -18.00 -24.15 -0.65
CA LYS A 219 -17.54 -23.30 0.44
C LYS A 219 -16.17 -22.73 0.10
N VAL A 220 -16.08 -21.40 0.10
CA VAL A 220 -14.87 -20.63 -0.15
C VAL A 220 -14.52 -19.87 1.12
N GLU A 221 -13.23 -19.81 1.44
CA GLU A 221 -12.74 -19.04 2.58
C GLU A 221 -12.21 -17.69 2.14
N LEU A 222 -12.58 -16.67 2.90
CA LEU A 222 -12.12 -15.30 2.77
C LEU A 222 -11.28 -14.96 3.99
N TRP A 223 -10.07 -14.48 3.76
CA TRP A 223 -9.14 -14.13 4.83
C TRP A 223 -8.59 -12.72 4.64
N GLN A 224 -8.80 -11.86 5.61
CA GLN A 224 -8.11 -10.58 5.71
C GLN A 224 -6.91 -10.75 6.65
N PRO A 225 -5.68 -10.81 6.10
CA PRO A 225 -4.48 -11.00 6.89
C PRO A 225 -4.17 -9.77 7.75
N ASN A 226 -3.56 -10.00 8.91
CA ASN A 226 -2.78 -9.00 9.61
C ASN A 226 -1.30 -9.11 9.19
N ASP A 227 -0.95 -8.48 8.07
CA ASP A 227 0.37 -8.62 7.45
C ASP A 227 1.54 -8.20 8.37
N SER A 228 1.32 -7.27 9.31
CA SER A 228 2.35 -6.85 10.28
C SER A 228 2.89 -8.01 11.11
N ILE A 229 2.00 -8.90 11.57
CA ILE A 229 2.39 -10.08 12.36
C ILE A 229 3.20 -11.06 11.51
N TYR A 230 2.91 -11.14 10.21
CA TYR A 230 3.63 -12.04 9.30
C TYR A 230 4.98 -11.52 8.89
N ASP A 231 5.10 -10.21 8.62
CA ASP A 231 6.40 -9.59 8.34
C ASP A 231 7.36 -9.83 9.53
N GLU A 232 6.87 -9.74 10.77
CA GLU A 232 7.65 -10.08 11.98
C GLU A 232 8.11 -11.55 12.02
N ILE A 233 7.22 -12.51 11.70
CA ILE A 233 7.55 -13.94 11.65
C ILE A 233 8.60 -14.24 10.57
N THR A 234 8.45 -13.65 9.38
CA THR A 234 9.39 -13.83 8.27
C THR A 234 10.77 -13.25 8.61
N GLU A 235 10.83 -12.07 9.23
CA GLU A 235 12.09 -11.49 9.69
C GLU A 235 12.83 -12.37 10.72
N GLN A 236 12.10 -12.99 11.65
CA GLN A 236 12.69 -13.88 12.65
C GLN A 236 13.28 -15.15 12.02
N ARG A 237 12.59 -15.73 11.03
CA ARG A 237 13.11 -16.89 10.28
C ARG A 237 14.35 -16.55 9.48
N MET A 238 14.37 -15.41 8.79
CA MET A 238 15.54 -14.97 8.01
C MET A 238 16.78 -14.71 8.87
N LYS A 239 16.61 -14.30 10.13
CA LYS A 239 17.73 -14.13 11.08
C LYS A 239 18.27 -15.45 11.63
N SER A 240 17.53 -16.54 11.46
CA SER A 240 17.83 -17.86 12.03
C SER A 240 18.45 -18.84 11.02
N ASN A 241 18.52 -18.45 9.73
CA ASN A 241 19.19 -19.16 8.64
C ASN A 241 20.51 -18.48 8.27
#